data_AF-L8MD70-F1
#
_entry.id   AF-L8MD70-F1
#
_cell.length_a   1.000
_cell.length_b   1.000
_cell.length_c   1.000
_cell.angle_alpha   90.00
_cell.angle_beta   90.00
_cell.angle_gamma   90.00
#
_symmetry.space_group_name_H-M   'P 1'
#
loop_
_entity.id
_entity.type
_entity.pdbx_description
1 polymer ?
#
loop_
_entity_poly.entity_id
_entity_poly.type
_entity_poly.pdbx_seq_one_letter_code
_entity_poly.pdbx_strand_id
1 'polypeptide(L)' 'MFAPIVVLFRNSLGKAKFNKLRGKAIALHSKVITNVCNRLGIERTARQNFIRTARDNGKKLGLLA' A
#
# COMPACT_ATOMS: atom_id res chain seq x y z
N MET A 1 0.10 11.43 -13.02
CA MET A 1 -0.62 10.72 -14.09
C MET A 1 -0.82 9.22 -13.78
N PHE A 2 -1.22 8.86 -12.54
CA PHE A 2 -1.31 7.45 -12.09
C PHE A 2 -2.77 6.93 -12.01
N ALA A 3 -3.72 7.85 -11.91
CA ALA A 3 -5.14 7.53 -11.75
C ALA A 3 -5.79 6.76 -12.92
N PRO A 4 -5.54 7.06 -14.22
CA PRO A 4 -6.26 6.39 -15.30
C PRO A 4 -5.86 4.93 -15.49
N ILE A 5 -4.58 4.60 -15.29
CA ILE A 5 -4.06 3.22 -15.36
C ILE A 5 -4.67 2.36 -14.25
N VAL A 6 -4.77 2.91 -13.04
CA VAL A 6 -5.35 2.22 -11.89
C VAL A 6 -6.84 1.92 -12.10
N VAL A 7 -7.59 2.84 -12.71
CA VAL A 7 -9.02 2.66 -13.02
C VAL A 7 -9.22 1.61 -14.12
N LEU A 8 -8.41 1.62 -15.17
CA LEU A 8 -8.45 0.61 -16.24
C LEU A 8 -8.14 -0.80 -15.72
N PHE A 9 -7.11 -0.93 -14.88
CA PHE A 9 -6.74 -2.22 -14.29
C PHE A 9 -7.81 -2.76 -13.33
N ARG A 10 -8.49 -1.86 -12.60
CA ARG A 10 -9.60 -2.21 -11.69
C ARG A 10 -10.84 -2.71 -12.43
N ASN A 11 -11.09 -2.20 -13.65
CA ASN A 11 -12.20 -2.65 -14.48
C ASN A 11 -11.91 -4.01 -15.15
N SER A 12 -10.64 -4.31 -15.44
CA SER A 12 -10.23 -5.54 -16.15
C SER A 12 -10.10 -6.78 -15.23
N LEU A 13 -9.71 -6.62 -13.96
CA LEU A 13 -9.46 -7.76 -13.05
C LEU A 13 -10.67 -8.23 -12.22
N GLY A 14 -11.76 -7.46 -12.18
CA GLY A 14 -12.93 -7.73 -11.33
C GLY A 14 -12.68 -7.45 -9.83
N LYS A 15 -13.72 -6.93 -9.14
CA LYS A 15 -13.63 -6.43 -7.75
C LYS A 15 -13.06 -7.44 -6.75
N ALA A 16 -13.37 -8.73 -6.89
CA ALA A 16 -12.94 -9.77 -5.95
C ALA A 16 -11.44 -10.10 -6.03
N LYS A 17 -10.89 -10.28 -7.25
CA LYS A 17 -9.46 -10.51 -7.44
C LYS A 17 -8.65 -9.27 -7.08
N PHE A 18 -9.18 -8.08 -7.38
CA PHE A 18 -8.57 -6.81 -6.97
C PHE A 18 -8.45 -6.68 -5.45
N ASN A 19 -9.51 -6.98 -4.69
CA ASN A 19 -9.45 -6.92 -3.22
C ASN A 19 -8.47 -7.94 -2.62
N LYS A 20 -8.37 -9.15 -3.19
CA LYS A 20 -7.41 -10.17 -2.73
C LYS A 20 -5.97 -9.78 -3.06
N LEU A 21 -5.73 -9.26 -4.26
CA LEU A 21 -4.42 -8.76 -4.68
C LEU A 21 -4.00 -7.55 -3.83
N ARG A 22 -4.95 -6.64 -3.56
CA ARG A 22 -4.78 -5.47 -2.69
C ARG A 22 -4.35 -5.88 -1.28
N GLY A 23 -5.04 -6.83 -0.65
CA GLY A 23 -4.67 -7.31 0.69
C GLY A 23 -3.25 -7.87 0.75
N LYS A 24 -2.85 -8.66 -0.26
CA LYS A 24 -1.48 -9.20 -0.38
C LYS A 24 -0.45 -8.10 -0.63
N ALA A 25 -0.75 -7.15 -1.51
CA ALA A 25 0.15 -6.04 -1.84
C ALA A 25 0.39 -5.13 -0.63
N ILE A 26 -0.65 -4.81 0.14
CA ILE A 26 -0.53 -4.01 1.37
C ILE A 26 0.32 -4.75 2.42
N ALA A 27 0.08 -6.05 2.61
CA ALA A 27 0.85 -6.86 3.54
C ALA A 27 2.35 -6.93 3.15
N LEU A 28 2.64 -7.09 1.86
CA LEU A 28 4.02 -7.07 1.36
C LEU A 28 4.66 -5.69 1.55
N HIS A 29 3.94 -4.62 1.24
CA HIS A 29 4.44 -3.26 1.36
C HIS A 29 4.79 -2.89 2.81
N SER A 30 3.93 -3.24 3.77
CA SER A 30 4.21 -3.06 5.21
C SER A 30 5.42 -3.86 5.68
N LYS A 31 5.66 -5.07 5.13
CA LYS A 31 6.87 -5.85 5.40
C LYS A 31 8.12 -5.17 4.85
N VAL A 32 8.07 -4.61 3.64
CA VAL A 32 9.19 -3.86 3.06
C VAL A 32 9.53 -2.65 3.91
N ILE A 33 8.53 -1.86 4.32
CA ILE A 33 8.72 -0.72 5.23
C ILE A 33 9.39 -1.18 6.53
N THR A 34 8.92 -2.29 7.11
CA THR A 34 9.49 -2.85 8.33
C THR A 34 10.95 -3.27 8.15
N ASN A 35 11.28 -3.95 7.06
CA ASN A 35 12.66 -4.38 6.76
C ASN A 35 13.59 -3.19 6.51
N VAL A 36 13.12 -2.14 5.82
CA VAL A 36 13.89 -0.90 5.61
C VAL A 36 14.14 -0.22 6.95
N CYS A 37 13.11 -0.05 7.79
CA CYS A 37 13.27 0.54 9.11
C CYS A 37 14.23 -0.28 10.00
N ASN A 38 14.16 -1.61 9.97
CA ASN A 38 15.07 -2.46 10.74
C ASN A 38 16.52 -2.36 10.25
N ARG A 39 16.76 -2.29 8.93
CA ARG A 39 18.11 -2.10 8.37
C ARG A 39 18.73 -0.75 8.73
N LEU A 40 17.90 0.28 8.85
CA LEU A 40 18.33 1.64 9.16
C LEU A 40 18.32 1.95 10.68
N GLY A 41 17.97 0.97 11.53
CA GLY A 41 17.89 1.18 12.98
C GLY A 41 16.76 2.14 13.41
N ILE A 42 15.71 2.29 12.59
CA ILE A 42 14.60 3.20 12.86
C ILE A 42 13.71 2.66 13.97
N GLU A 43 13.44 3.53 14.95
CA GLU A 43 12.61 3.27 16.12
C GLU A 43 11.15 2.90 15.74
N ARG A 44 10.52 2.10 16.60
CA ARG A 44 9.21 1.49 16.34
C ARG A 44 8.11 2.53 16.08
N THR A 45 8.14 3.67 16.75
CA THR A 45 7.16 4.74 16.59
C THR A 45 7.26 5.39 15.21
N ALA A 46 8.48 5.71 14.76
CA ALA A 46 8.73 6.25 13.43
C ALA A 46 8.31 5.26 12.32
N ARG A 47 8.62 3.96 12.48
CA ARG A 47 8.15 2.90 11.57
C ARG A 47 6.62 2.89 11.45
N GLN A 48 5.91 2.98 12.57
CA GLN A 48 4.45 2.99 12.56
C GLN A 48 3.88 4.23 11.87
N ASN A 49 4.54 5.38 12.01
CA ASN A 49 4.17 6.60 11.30
C ASN A 49 4.35 6.45 9.78
N PHE A 50 5.44 5.84 9.32
CA PHE A 50 5.62 5.56 7.89
C PHE A 50 4.54 4.64 7.32
N ILE A 51 4.14 3.60 8.08
CA ILE A 51 3.04 2.71 7.67
C ILE A 51 1.71 3.49 7.58
N ARG A 52 1.45 4.39 8.53
CA ARG A 52 0.26 5.27 8.50
C ARG A 52 0.27 6.20 7.29
N THR A 53 1.39 6.89 7.04
CA THR A 53 1.53 7.77 5.87
C THR A 53 1.34 7.01 4.56
N ALA A 54 1.92 5.80 4.43
CA ALA A 54 1.72 4.96 3.25
C ALA A 54 0.24 4.56 3.07
N ARG A 55 -0.47 4.27 4.15
CA ARG A 55 -1.91 3.98 4.14
C ARG A 55 -2.73 5.21 3.75
N ASP A 56 -2.43 6.39 4.28
CA ASP A 56 -3.19 7.60 3.98
C ASP A 56 -2.96 8.07 2.53
N ASN A 57 -1.73 7.90 2.02
CA ASN A 57 -1.43 8.10 0.59
C ASN A 57 -2.21 7.11 -0.29
N GLY A 58 -2.27 5.83 0.08
CA GLY A 58 -3.07 4.85 -0.65
C GLY A 58 -4.56 5.18 -0.68
N LYS A 59 -5.11 5.78 0.40
CA LYS A 59 -6.49 6.28 0.44
C LYS A 59 -6.66 7.48 -0.48
N LYS A 60 -5.77 8.47 -0.39
CA LYS A 60 -5.79 9.69 -1.21
C LYS A 60 -5.69 9.40 -2.71
N LEU A 61 -4.95 8.34 -3.08
CA LEU A 61 -4.78 7.89 -4.46
C LEU A 61 -5.91 6.96 -4.95
N GLY A 62 -6.92 6.65 -4.13
CA GLY A 62 -8.04 5.77 -4.50
C GLY A 62 -7.68 4.28 -4.63
N LEU A 63 -6.46 3.90 -4.25
CA LEU A 63 -5.98 2.50 -4.19
C LEU A 63 -6.54 1.76 -2.97
N LEU A 64 -6.89 2.52 -1.93
CA LEU A 64 -7.60 2.05 -0.75
C LEU A 64 -8.99 2.67 -0.75
N ALA A 65 -9.94 2.04 -1.45
CA ALA A 65 -11.37 2.29 -1.23
C ALA A 65 -11.84 1.63 0.07
#